data_AF-A0A359E0H5-F1
#
_entry.id   AF-A0A359E0H5-F1
#
_cell.length_a   1.000
_cell.length_b   1.000
_cell.length_c   1.000
_cell.angle_alpha   90.00
_cell.angle_beta   90.00
_cell.angle_gamma   90.00
#
_symmetry.space_group_name_H-M   'P 1'
#
loop_
_entity.id
_entity.type
_entity.pdbx_description
1 polymer ?
#
loop_
_entity_poly.entity_id
_entity_poly.type
_entity_poly.pdbx_seq_one_letter_code
_entity_poly.pdbx_strand_id
1 'polypeptide(L)' 'NNEGFFVEEIFKGSDKKYTKALGAIQELENWDKATDFIEKNVFSTNDVDMTSEVAVDFTDRLQSYFDEYKT' A
#
# COMPACT_ATOMS: atom_id res chain seq x y z
N ASN A 1 15.29 -1.67 2.73
CA ASN A 1 14.27 -2.69 2.42
C ASN A 1 13.14 -2.53 3.42
N ASN A 2 12.17 -1.67 3.11
CA ASN A 2 11.04 -1.37 4.00
C ASN A 2 9.91 -2.42 3.89
N GLU A 3 10.08 -3.42 3.04
CA GLU A 3 9.06 -4.46 2.78
C GLU A 3 8.72 -5.26 4.04
N GLY A 4 9.73 -5.70 4.80
CA GLY A 4 9.49 -6.41 6.07
C GLY A 4 8.75 -5.53 7.08
N PHE A 5 9.05 -4.22 7.12
CA PHE A 5 8.36 -3.28 8.00
C PHE A 5 6.88 -3.14 7.62
N PHE A 6 6.57 -3.00 6.33
CA PHE A 6 5.17 -2.97 5.88
C PHE A 6 4.44 -4.28 6.14
N VAL A 7 5.10 -5.43 5.92
CA VAL A 7 4.52 -6.75 6.19
C VAL A 7 4.13 -6.89 7.66
N GLU A 8 5.02 -6.50 8.58
CA GLU A 8 4.74 -6.56 10.02
C GLU A 8 3.65 -5.57 10.43
N GLU A 9 3.83 -4.28 10.12
CA GLU A 9 3.00 -3.22 10.68
C GLU A 9 1.64 -3.07 9.96
N ILE A 10 1.59 -3.23 8.63
CA ILE A 10 0.35 -3.10 7.85
C ILE A 10 -0.33 -4.45 7.68
N PHE A 11 0.44 -5.51 7.44
CA PHE A 11 -0.13 -6.81 7.06
C PHE A 11 -0.07 -7.86 8.18
N LYS A 12 0.30 -7.45 9.41
CA LYS A 12 0.34 -8.29 10.61
C LYS A 12 1.20 -9.56 10.40
N GLY A 13 2.36 -9.39 9.77
CA GLY A 13 3.32 -10.45 9.45
C GLY A 13 2.95 -11.30 8.23
N SER A 14 1.96 -10.92 7.43
CA SER A 14 1.47 -11.74 6.32
C SER A 14 2.01 -11.31 4.95
N ASP A 15 3.14 -11.88 4.54
CA ASP A 15 3.71 -11.68 3.19
C ASP A 15 2.69 -11.95 2.07
N LYS A 16 1.85 -12.96 2.24
CA LYS A 16 0.82 -13.31 1.25
C LYS A 16 -0.20 -12.17 1.06
N LYS A 17 -0.60 -11.50 2.14
CA LYS A 17 -1.53 -10.35 2.04
C LYS A 17 -0.83 -9.16 1.40
N TYR A 18 0.42 -8.90 1.77
CA TYR A 18 1.24 -7.83 1.19
C TYR A 18 1.39 -8.01 -0.33
N THR A 19 1.86 -9.17 -0.79
CA THR A 19 2.05 -9.45 -2.22
C THR A 19 0.74 -9.38 -3.00
N LYS A 20 -0.37 -9.86 -2.40
CA LYS A 20 -1.70 -9.76 -3.03
C LYS A 20 -2.16 -8.30 -3.17
N ALA A 21 -1.98 -7.49 -2.12
CA ALA A 21 -2.33 -6.08 -2.15
C ALA A 21 -1.50 -5.31 -3.17
N LEU A 22 -0.18 -5.53 -3.20
CA LEU A 22 0.71 -4.92 -4.19
C LEU A 22 0.31 -5.28 -5.63
N GLY A 23 0.05 -6.57 -5.90
CA GLY A 23 -0.41 -6.99 -7.22
C GLY A 23 -1.70 -6.29 -7.62
N ALA A 24 -2.67 -6.21 -6.71
CA ALA A 24 -3.92 -5.49 -6.99
C ALA A 24 -3.71 -3.98 -7.25
N ILE A 25 -2.80 -3.34 -6.50
CA ILE A 25 -2.48 -1.92 -6.66
C ILE A 25 -1.81 -1.65 -8.01
N GLN A 26 -0.86 -2.50 -8.44
CA GLN A 26 -0.13 -2.32 -9.71
C GLN A 26 -1.00 -2.43 -10.98
N GLU A 27 -2.12 -3.16 -10.89
CA GLU A 27 -3.11 -3.28 -11.96
C GLU A 27 -3.99 -2.02 -12.09
N LEU A 28 -3.96 -1.11 -11.13
CA LEU A 28 -4.74 0.12 -11.19
C LEU A 28 -4.11 1.12 -12.18
N GLU A 29 -5.00 1.91 -12.80
CA GLU A 29 -4.63 2.80 -13.90
C GLU A 29 -3.92 4.06 -13.42
N ASN A 30 -4.27 4.58 -12.24
CA ASN A 30 -3.76 5.85 -11.74
C ASN A 30 -3.75 5.89 -10.20
N TRP A 31 -3.07 6.92 -9.68
CA TRP A 31 -2.89 7.12 -8.24
C TRP A 31 -4.21 7.34 -7.49
N ASP A 32 -5.18 8.04 -8.11
CA ASP A 32 -6.48 8.28 -7.48
C ASP A 32 -7.20 6.95 -7.18
N LYS A 33 -7.26 6.03 -8.15
CA LYS A 33 -7.82 4.69 -7.95
C LYS A 33 -7.02 3.87 -6.94
N ALA A 34 -5.70 4.02 -6.93
CA ALA A 34 -4.81 3.34 -5.99
C ALA A 34 -5.05 3.79 -4.56
N THR A 35 -5.15 5.08 -4.31
CA THR A 35 -5.41 5.66 -2.98
C THR A 35 -6.73 5.14 -2.42
N ASP A 36 -7.79 5.20 -3.23
CA ASP A 36 -9.11 4.66 -2.91
C ASP A 36 -9.07 3.16 -2.53
N PHE A 37 -8.27 2.37 -3.25
CA PHE A 37 -8.09 0.95 -2.96
C PHE A 37 -7.29 0.74 -1.66
N ILE A 38 -6.20 1.48 -1.46
CA ILE A 38 -5.32 1.38 -0.30
C ILE A 38 -6.09 1.69 0.98
N GLU A 39 -6.84 2.78 1.03
CA GLU A 39 -7.63 3.16 2.20
C GLU A 39 -8.64 2.07 2.58
N LYS A 40 -9.43 1.61 1.60
CA LYS A 40 -10.54 0.67 1.84
C LYS A 40 -10.09 -0.76 2.06
N ASN A 41 -9.08 -1.22 1.31
CA ASN A 41 -8.73 -2.65 1.25
C ASN A 41 -7.43 -2.98 1.97
N VAL A 42 -6.55 -2.00 2.19
CA VAL A 42 -5.28 -2.20 2.91
C VAL A 42 -5.40 -1.63 4.33
N PHE A 43 -5.63 -0.34 4.49
CA PHE A 43 -5.62 0.28 5.82
C PHE A 43 -6.85 -0.11 6.65
N SER A 44 -8.06 0.07 6.12
CA SER A 44 -9.28 -0.28 6.86
C SER A 44 -9.38 -1.77 7.19
N THR A 45 -8.95 -2.67 6.28
CA THR A 45 -9.00 -4.13 6.51
C THR A 45 -7.99 -4.60 7.57
N ASN A 46 -6.90 -3.86 7.75
CA ASN A 46 -5.85 -4.23 8.70
C ASN A 46 -5.78 -3.33 9.93
N ASP A 47 -6.76 -2.44 10.12
CA ASP A 47 -6.84 -1.49 11.25
C ASP A 47 -5.64 -0.53 11.34
N VAL A 48 -5.13 -0.09 10.19
CA VAL A 48 -4.01 0.85 10.11
C VAL A 48 -4.53 2.28 10.06
N ASP A 49 -3.99 3.15 10.91
CA ASP A 49 -4.24 4.60 10.83
C ASP A 49 -3.52 5.18 9.61
N MET A 50 -4.26 5.80 8.69
CA MET A 50 -3.71 6.37 7.46
C MET A 50 -2.71 7.52 7.72
N THR A 51 -2.74 8.11 8.92
CA THR A 51 -1.82 9.19 9.32
C THR A 51 -0.57 8.66 10.04
N SER A 52 -0.50 7.35 10.28
CA SER A 52 0.68 6.73 10.88
C SER A 52 1.89 6.80 9.94
N GLU A 53 3.09 6.82 10.52
CA GLU A 53 4.35 6.87 9.77
C GLU A 53 4.44 5.70 8.76
N VAL A 54 4.04 4.49 9.16
CA VAL A 54 4.03 3.32 8.27
C VAL A 54 3.07 3.50 7.08
N ALA A 55 1.91 4.11 7.29
CA ALA A 55 0.95 4.36 6.23
C ALA A 55 1.48 5.39 5.24
N VAL A 56 2.05 6.48 5.74
CA VAL A 56 2.68 7.54 4.93
C VAL A 56 3.84 6.97 4.09
N ASP A 57 4.76 6.24 4.71
CA ASP A 57 5.89 5.61 4.01
C ASP A 57 5.43 4.63 2.92
N PHE A 58 4.36 3.90 3.18
CA PHE A 58 3.78 2.95 2.22
C PHE A 58 3.16 3.68 1.03
N THR A 59 2.39 4.75 1.28
CA THR A 59 1.79 5.55 0.21
C THR A 59 2.82 6.31 -0.60
N ASP A 60 3.84 6.90 0.03
CA ASP A 60 4.90 7.66 -0.67
C ASP A 60 5.68 6.76 -1.65
N ARG A 61 5.98 5.53 -1.22
CA ARG A 61 6.64 4.54 -2.09
C ARG A 61 5.76 4.17 -3.28
N LEU A 62 4.46 3.96 -3.07
CA LEU A 62 3.56 3.60 -4.15
C LEU A 62 3.28 4.78 -5.09
N GLN A 63 3.13 5.98 -4.55
CA GLN A 63 2.96 7.19 -5.35
C GLN A 63 4.16 7.39 -6.29
N SER A 64 5.38 7.24 -5.76
CA SER A 64 6.60 7.29 -6.57
C SER A 64 6.58 6.27 -7.73
N TYR A 65 6.03 5.07 -7.51
CA TYR A 65 5.84 4.08 -8.57
C TYR A 65 4.81 4.52 -9.62
N PHE A 66 3.68 5.11 -9.21
CA PHE A 66 2.68 5.59 -10.16
C PHE A 66 3.21 6.76 -10.99
N ASP A 67 3.92 7.69 -10.37
CA ASP A 67 4.54 8.83 -11.04
C ASP A 67 5.55 8.38 -12.12
N GLU A 68 6.33 7.33 -11.84
CA GLU A 68 7.36 6.82 -12.76
C GLU A 68 6.78 5.95 -13.90
N TYR A 69 5.72 5.16 -13.65
CA TYR A 69 5.30 4.09 -14.57
C TYR A 69 3.86 4.19 -15.11
N LYS A 70 3.02 5.07 -14.56
CA LYS A 70 1.57 5.10 -14.83
C LYS A 70 1.03 6.50 -15.18
N THR A 71 1.92 7.42 -15.54
CA THR A 71 1.58 8.77 -16.03
C THR A 71 1.16 8.76 -17.50
#